data_AF-A0A1S1NNZ6-F1
#
_entry.id   AF-A0A1S1NNZ6-F1
#
_cell.length_a   1.000
_cell.length_b   1.000
_cell.length_c   1.000
_cell.angle_alpha   90.00
_cell.angle_beta   90.00
_cell.angle_gamma   90.00
#
_symmetry.space_group_name_H-M   'P 1'
#
loop_
_entity.id
_entity.type
_entity.pdbx_description
1 polymer ?
#
loop_
_entity_poly.entity_id
_entity_poly.type
_entity_poly.pdbx_seq_one_letter_code
_entity_poly.pdbx_strand_id
1 'polypeptide(L)'
;MSDLAAGIEKLKSTGPSKPRMGRDPVNQAMIHHWVDAIGDANPIYVDEAAARAAGHPGIVAPPAMIQVWTMMGLSGVRPDDDPLGKIIELFDSAGYVGVVATNCEQTYHRYLRPGEEVSVTAEITDIVGPKQTALGEGYFINQRIAWQVGDEDVAEMMWRIMKFIPADRQSAAAPVPEDLDPDKMMRPAWSRDTQFFWDGVAAHELRIQRRPDGSLVHPPVPAVWADKSEPIDYVVAAGTGTVFSYVVHHAPKVPGRSLPFVIALVELDEGVRMLGELRGVDPAAVQIGMPVRATYLDFPASDVGPAWTLYAWEKDA
;
A
#
# COMPACT_ATOMS: atom_id res chain seq x y z
N MET A 1 -16.74 16.13 -11.41
CA MET A 1 -16.43 15.28 -12.59
C MET A 1 -16.21 16.10 -13.87
N SER A 2 -17.04 17.10 -14.21
CA SER A 2 -16.83 17.94 -15.41
C SER A 2 -15.52 18.73 -15.40
N ASP A 3 -15.05 19.15 -14.22
CA ASP A 3 -13.83 19.94 -14.04
C ASP A 3 -12.53 19.10 -14.20
N LEU A 4 -12.54 17.86 -13.71
CA LEU A 4 -11.39 16.94 -13.82
C LEU A 4 -11.09 16.57 -15.28
N ALA A 5 -12.13 16.26 -16.06
CA ALA A 5 -11.96 15.92 -17.48
C ALA A 5 -11.39 17.10 -18.29
N ALA A 6 -11.89 18.32 -18.06
CA ALA A 6 -11.36 19.52 -18.71
C ALA A 6 -9.91 19.82 -18.28
N GLY A 7 -9.59 19.61 -17.00
CA GLY A 7 -8.22 19.73 -16.47
C GLY A 7 -7.26 18.73 -17.09
N ILE A 8 -7.68 17.47 -17.28
CA ILE A 8 -6.90 16.42 -17.94
C ILE A 8 -6.59 16.81 -19.39
N GLU A 9 -7.58 17.25 -20.16
CA GLU A 9 -7.36 17.65 -21.56
C GLU A 9 -6.40 18.85 -21.67
N LYS A 10 -6.53 19.84 -20.77
CA LYS A 10 -5.60 20.96 -20.71
C LYS A 10 -4.17 20.51 -20.41
N LEU A 11 -3.99 19.57 -19.49
CA LEU A 11 -2.66 19.04 -19.15
C LEU A 11 -2.06 18.20 -20.28
N LYS A 12 -2.85 17.40 -20.99
CA LYS A 12 -2.40 16.69 -22.20
C LYS A 12 -1.96 17.63 -23.32
N SER A 13 -2.54 18.83 -23.40
CA SER A 13 -2.15 19.85 -24.37
C SER A 13 -0.93 20.68 -23.96
N THR A 14 -0.43 20.49 -22.73
CA THR A 14 0.75 21.20 -22.23
C THR A 14 2.00 20.46 -22.71
N GLY A 15 2.83 21.13 -23.49
CA GLY A 15 4.10 20.57 -23.96
C GLY A 15 5.11 20.34 -22.82
N PRO A 16 6.34 19.92 -23.15
CA PRO A 16 7.37 19.64 -22.16
C PRO A 16 7.67 20.87 -21.29
N SER A 17 8.03 20.62 -20.03
CA SER A 17 8.57 21.65 -19.13
C SER A 17 9.84 22.27 -19.73
N LYS A 18 10.18 23.49 -19.31
CA LYS A 18 11.49 24.05 -19.65
C LYS A 18 12.62 23.18 -19.07
N PRO A 19 13.79 23.11 -19.73
CA PRO A 19 14.94 22.42 -19.19
C PRO A 19 15.33 22.98 -17.83
N ARG A 20 15.39 22.12 -16.82
CA ARG A 20 15.85 22.49 -15.48
C ARG A 20 17.18 21.84 -15.20
N MET A 21 18.14 22.64 -14.75
CA MET A 21 19.45 22.11 -14.35
C MET A 21 19.35 21.30 -13.06
N GLY A 22 20.12 20.22 -13.00
CA GLY A 22 20.50 19.59 -11.75
C GLY A 22 21.19 20.59 -10.83
N ARG A 23 21.09 20.37 -9.52
CA ARG A 23 21.66 21.30 -8.53
C ARG A 23 23.18 21.32 -8.60
N ASP A 24 23.77 20.16 -8.85
CA ASP A 24 25.20 19.94 -8.88
C ASP A 24 25.55 19.22 -10.19
N PRO A 25 26.71 19.48 -10.81
CA PRO A 25 27.24 18.62 -11.86
C PRO A 25 27.38 17.19 -11.34
N VAL A 26 27.46 16.22 -12.24
CA VAL A 26 27.86 14.85 -11.89
C VAL A 26 29.16 14.92 -11.10
N ASN A 27 29.19 14.34 -9.91
CA ASN A 27 30.34 14.51 -9.02
C ASN A 27 30.66 13.25 -8.22
N GLN A 28 31.95 13.11 -7.91
CA GLN A 28 32.50 11.91 -7.27
C GLN A 28 31.96 11.70 -5.86
N ALA A 29 31.73 12.77 -5.10
CA ALA A 29 31.24 12.67 -3.72
C ALA A 29 29.84 12.03 -3.65
N MET A 30 28.93 12.46 -4.53
CA MET A 30 27.59 11.86 -4.62
C MET A 30 27.65 10.43 -5.17
N ILE A 31 28.55 10.12 -6.10
CA ILE A 31 28.77 8.75 -6.57
C ILE A 31 29.19 7.85 -5.41
N HIS A 32 30.17 8.27 -4.59
CA HIS A 32 30.60 7.51 -3.41
C HIS A 32 29.45 7.22 -2.45
N HIS A 33 28.69 8.24 -2.05
CA HIS A 33 27.57 8.04 -1.14
C HIS A 33 26.50 7.10 -1.72
N TRP A 34 26.26 7.17 -3.02
CA TRP A 34 25.30 6.30 -3.67
C TRP A 34 25.78 4.85 -3.73
N VAL A 35 27.01 4.60 -4.20
CA VAL A 35 27.54 3.23 -4.30
C VAL A 35 27.72 2.57 -2.94
N ASP A 36 28.11 3.33 -1.91
CA ASP A 36 28.22 2.83 -0.53
C ASP A 36 26.85 2.44 0.03
N ALA A 37 25.82 3.27 -0.21
CA ALA A 37 24.46 3.01 0.28
C ALA A 37 23.78 1.86 -0.46
N ILE A 38 24.03 1.72 -1.77
CA ILE A 38 23.47 0.65 -2.60
C ILE A 38 24.26 -0.66 -2.44
N GLY A 39 25.53 -0.60 -2.04
CA GLY A 39 26.43 -1.74 -1.97
C GLY A 39 26.96 -2.17 -3.35
N ASP A 40 27.01 -1.28 -4.33
CA ASP A 40 27.54 -1.56 -5.66
C ASP A 40 29.07 -1.37 -5.70
N ALA A 41 29.80 -2.48 -5.68
CA ALA A 41 31.27 -2.48 -5.67
C ALA A 41 31.92 -2.42 -7.06
N ASN A 42 31.18 -2.06 -8.13
CA ASN A 42 31.75 -1.99 -9.47
C ASN A 42 32.85 -0.91 -9.56
N PRO A 43 34.10 -1.28 -9.90
CA PRO A 43 35.24 -0.38 -9.78
C PRO A 43 35.23 0.77 -10.79
N ILE A 44 34.47 0.68 -11.90
CA ILE A 44 34.45 1.73 -12.92
C ILE A 44 33.89 3.08 -12.40
N TYR A 45 33.20 3.05 -11.26
CA TYR A 45 32.62 4.23 -10.63
C TYR A 45 33.58 4.95 -9.66
N VAL A 46 34.67 4.31 -9.25
CA VAL A 46 35.55 4.80 -8.18
C VAL A 46 37.04 4.69 -8.49
N ASP A 47 37.43 3.93 -9.51
CA ASP A 47 38.82 3.73 -9.91
C ASP A 47 39.03 4.09 -11.40
N GLU A 48 39.90 5.07 -11.65
CA GLU A 48 40.22 5.56 -13.00
C GLU A 48 40.82 4.47 -13.90
N ALA A 49 41.69 3.61 -13.36
CA ALA A 49 42.38 2.60 -14.15
C ALA A 49 41.40 1.49 -14.58
N ALA A 50 40.51 1.09 -13.68
CA ALA A 50 39.45 0.13 -13.96
C ALA A 50 38.45 0.66 -14.99
N ALA A 51 38.02 1.91 -14.86
CA ALA A 51 37.11 2.52 -15.83
C ALA A 51 37.72 2.58 -17.24
N ARG A 52 39.00 2.96 -17.34
CA ARG A 52 39.75 2.96 -18.62
C ARG A 52 39.95 1.56 -19.18
N ALA A 53 40.26 0.58 -18.34
CA ALA A 53 40.38 -0.82 -18.74
C ALA A 53 39.05 -1.38 -19.29
N ALA A 54 37.92 -0.87 -18.79
CA ALA A 54 36.58 -1.17 -19.29
C ALA A 54 36.17 -0.38 -20.55
N GLY A 55 37.05 0.47 -21.07
CA GLY A 55 36.82 1.24 -22.31
C GLY A 55 36.19 2.62 -22.09
N HIS A 56 36.07 3.10 -20.86
CA HIS A 56 35.61 4.46 -20.58
C HIS A 56 36.76 5.48 -20.62
N PRO A 57 36.49 6.77 -20.88
CA PRO A 57 37.53 7.82 -20.86
C PRO A 57 38.16 8.09 -19.48
N GLY A 58 37.52 7.64 -18.41
CA GLY A 58 37.83 7.87 -17.00
C GLY A 58 36.65 7.36 -16.15
N ILE A 59 36.58 7.76 -14.87
CA ILE A 59 35.45 7.40 -14.01
C ILE A 59 34.12 7.83 -14.63
N VAL A 60 33.11 6.96 -14.51
CA VAL A 60 31.75 7.20 -14.97
C VAL A 60 30.76 7.11 -13.80
N ALA A 61 29.63 7.81 -13.91
CA ALA A 61 28.54 7.66 -12.96
C ALA A 61 27.77 6.35 -13.23
N PRO A 62 27.28 5.65 -12.18
CA PRO A 62 26.30 4.60 -12.36
C PRO A 62 25.09 5.11 -13.16
N PRO A 63 24.66 4.42 -14.24
CA PRO A 63 23.56 4.91 -15.09
C PRO A 63 22.27 5.16 -14.31
N ALA A 64 21.98 4.31 -13.32
CA ALA A 64 20.82 4.42 -12.44
C ALA A 64 20.81 5.70 -11.56
N MET A 65 21.91 6.45 -11.48
CA MET A 65 21.94 7.75 -10.80
C MET A 65 21.34 8.90 -11.63
N ILE A 66 20.94 8.69 -12.89
CA ILE A 66 20.50 9.78 -13.77
C ILE A 66 19.45 10.71 -13.13
N GLN A 67 18.45 10.13 -12.47
CA GLN A 67 17.39 10.88 -11.80
C GLN A 67 17.89 11.59 -10.53
N VAL A 68 18.89 11.03 -9.84
CA VAL A 68 19.46 11.57 -8.60
C VAL A 68 20.01 12.97 -8.82
N TRP A 69 20.69 13.21 -9.95
CA TRP A 69 21.30 14.51 -10.29
C TRP A 69 20.28 15.65 -10.40
N THR A 70 19.03 15.32 -10.68
CA THR A 70 17.96 16.29 -10.91
C THR A 70 16.88 16.25 -9.84
N MET A 71 17.05 15.49 -8.75
CA MET A 71 16.11 15.54 -7.64
C MET A 71 16.07 16.93 -6.99
N MET A 72 14.89 17.29 -6.47
CA MET A 72 14.66 18.60 -5.83
C MET A 72 15.39 18.76 -4.49
N GLY A 73 15.75 17.65 -3.83
CA GLY A 73 16.32 17.67 -2.47
C GLY A 73 15.28 17.98 -1.39
N LEU A 74 15.73 18.06 -0.13
CA LEU A 74 14.88 18.10 1.06
C LEU A 74 13.93 19.33 1.13
N SER A 75 14.31 20.44 0.50
CA SER A 75 13.54 21.71 0.54
C SER A 75 13.30 22.31 -0.84
N GLY A 76 13.46 21.52 -1.91
CA GLY A 76 13.24 22.02 -3.25
C GLY A 76 11.76 22.22 -3.55
N VAL A 77 11.45 23.34 -4.21
CA VAL A 77 10.10 23.66 -4.68
C VAL A 77 10.01 23.27 -6.15
N ARG A 78 8.90 22.63 -6.55
CA ARG A 78 8.66 22.28 -7.96
C ARG A 78 8.45 23.56 -8.78
N PRO A 79 9.02 23.67 -9.98
CA PRO A 79 8.73 24.77 -10.91
C PRO A 79 7.24 24.86 -11.28
N ASP A 80 6.76 26.07 -11.57
CA ASP A 80 5.37 26.31 -11.98
C ASP A 80 5.00 25.64 -13.31
N ASP A 81 6.00 25.29 -14.13
CA ASP A 81 5.83 24.58 -15.39
C ASP A 81 6.05 23.06 -15.28
N ASP A 82 6.29 22.54 -14.07
CA ASP A 82 6.38 21.09 -13.83
C ASP A 82 5.00 20.44 -14.03
N PRO A 83 4.85 19.59 -15.06
CA PRO A 83 3.55 18.98 -15.36
C PRO A 83 3.07 18.05 -14.24
N LEU A 84 3.99 17.43 -13.49
CA LEU A 84 3.61 16.53 -12.40
C LEU A 84 2.97 17.28 -11.24
N GLY A 85 3.47 18.48 -10.90
CA GLY A 85 2.92 19.30 -9.83
C GLY A 85 1.44 19.63 -10.08
N LYS A 86 1.14 20.06 -11.31
CA LYS A 86 -0.23 20.37 -11.73
C LYS A 86 -1.15 19.15 -11.75
N ILE A 87 -0.62 17.99 -12.15
CA ILE A 87 -1.36 16.71 -12.08
C ILE A 87 -1.70 16.38 -10.63
N ILE A 88 -0.72 16.44 -9.73
CA ILE A 88 -0.93 16.10 -8.32
C ILE A 88 -2.02 17.00 -7.73
N GLU A 89 -1.92 18.31 -7.93
CA GLU A 89 -2.91 19.28 -7.45
C GLU A 89 -4.31 19.03 -8.03
N LEU A 90 -4.42 18.77 -9.33
CA LEU A 90 -5.70 18.51 -9.99
C LEU A 90 -6.37 17.24 -9.44
N PHE A 91 -5.61 16.15 -9.32
CA PHE A 91 -6.13 14.86 -8.86
C PHE A 91 -6.41 14.84 -7.36
N ASP A 92 -5.56 15.48 -6.54
CA ASP A 92 -5.79 15.63 -5.10
C ASP A 92 -7.06 16.42 -4.82
N SER A 93 -7.25 17.54 -5.51
CA SER A 93 -8.47 18.36 -5.41
C SER A 93 -9.74 17.59 -5.84
N ALA A 94 -9.59 16.57 -6.68
CA ALA A 94 -10.66 15.68 -7.11
C ALA A 94 -10.83 14.42 -6.22
N GLY A 95 -10.06 14.30 -5.12
CA GLY A 95 -10.17 13.21 -4.15
C GLY A 95 -9.20 12.03 -4.37
N TYR A 96 -8.43 12.02 -5.46
CA TYR A 96 -7.45 10.98 -5.80
C TYR A 96 -6.12 11.21 -5.06
N VAL A 97 -6.17 11.20 -3.73
CA VAL A 97 -5.03 11.57 -2.88
C VAL A 97 -3.91 10.52 -2.86
N GLY A 98 -4.23 9.25 -3.11
CA GLY A 98 -3.25 8.17 -3.19
C GLY A 98 -2.33 8.37 -4.39
N VAL A 99 -1.05 8.02 -4.24
CA VAL A 99 -0.07 8.03 -5.32
C VAL A 99 0.84 6.81 -5.20
N VAL A 100 1.05 6.10 -6.29
CA VAL A 100 2.00 5.00 -6.36
C VAL A 100 2.69 5.00 -7.73
N ALA A 101 3.99 4.76 -7.75
CA ALA A 101 4.71 4.49 -9.00
C ALA A 101 4.45 3.04 -9.42
N THR A 102 4.06 2.83 -10.68
CA THR A 102 3.66 1.52 -11.21
C THR A 102 4.65 0.95 -12.20
N ASN A 103 5.27 1.81 -13.03
CA ASN A 103 6.30 1.40 -13.98
C ASN A 103 7.39 2.48 -14.05
N CYS A 104 8.62 2.04 -14.25
CA CYS A 104 9.79 2.89 -14.48
C CYS A 104 10.68 2.19 -15.52
N GLU A 105 10.80 2.78 -16.70
CA GLU A 105 11.63 2.27 -17.79
C GLU A 105 12.65 3.35 -18.14
N GLN A 106 13.93 3.10 -17.88
CA GLN A 106 15.01 4.03 -18.18
C GLN A 106 15.86 3.51 -19.34
N THR A 107 16.13 4.38 -20.32
CA THR A 107 17.08 4.15 -21.40
C THR A 107 18.28 5.06 -21.19
N TYR A 108 19.48 4.49 -21.21
CA TYR A 108 20.73 5.24 -21.09
C TYR A 108 21.44 5.26 -22.43
N HIS A 109 21.56 6.42 -23.06
CA HIS A 109 22.22 6.55 -24.37
C HIS A 109 23.74 6.46 -24.23
N ARG A 110 24.29 6.94 -23.10
CA ARG A 110 25.68 6.75 -22.70
C ARG A 110 25.88 6.89 -21.19
N TYR A 111 27.08 6.53 -20.74
CA TYR A 111 27.53 6.84 -19.38
C TYR A 111 27.84 8.34 -19.23
N LEU A 112 27.57 8.88 -18.04
CA LEU A 112 27.95 10.24 -17.66
C LEU A 112 29.30 10.27 -16.96
N ARG A 113 29.99 11.40 -17.04
CA ARG A 113 31.29 11.62 -16.40
C ARG A 113 31.21 12.71 -15.34
N PRO A 114 32.00 12.62 -14.26
CA PRO A 114 32.16 13.72 -13.33
C PRO A 114 32.50 15.04 -14.04
N GLY A 115 31.81 16.11 -13.66
CA GLY A 115 31.89 17.44 -14.26
C GLY A 115 30.81 17.74 -15.31
N GLU A 116 30.09 16.74 -15.83
CA GLU A 116 28.98 16.99 -16.77
C GLU A 116 27.76 17.59 -16.04
N GLU A 117 27.17 18.64 -16.62
CA GLU A 117 25.97 19.30 -16.12
C GLU A 117 24.73 18.70 -16.77
N VAL A 118 23.84 18.14 -15.95
CA VAL A 118 22.65 17.44 -16.43
C VAL A 118 21.43 18.34 -16.32
N SER A 119 20.68 18.49 -17.41
CA SER A 119 19.36 19.09 -17.43
C SER A 119 18.27 18.02 -17.44
N VAL A 120 17.04 18.38 -17.06
CA VAL A 120 15.86 17.53 -17.20
C VAL A 120 14.68 18.30 -17.76
N THR A 121 13.92 17.65 -18.64
CA THR A 121 12.58 18.05 -19.07
C THR A 121 11.60 16.92 -18.76
N ALA A 122 10.34 17.28 -18.51
CA ALA A 122 9.27 16.33 -18.29
C ALA A 122 8.05 16.69 -19.12
N GLU A 123 7.38 15.69 -19.67
CA GLU A 123 6.18 15.82 -20.49
C GLU A 123 5.16 14.76 -20.08
N ILE A 124 3.87 15.11 -20.07
CA ILE A 124 2.79 14.13 -19.91
C ILE A 124 2.48 13.57 -21.28
N THR A 125 2.64 12.26 -21.45
CA THR A 125 2.35 11.61 -22.72
C THR A 125 0.94 11.06 -22.79
N ASP A 126 0.43 10.54 -21.67
CA ASP A 126 -0.94 10.03 -21.62
C ASP A 126 -1.50 10.00 -20.19
N ILE A 127 -2.82 10.06 -20.08
CA ILE A 127 -3.58 9.90 -18.84
C ILE A 127 -4.77 8.99 -19.15
N VAL A 128 -4.85 7.85 -18.46
CA VAL A 128 -5.83 6.78 -18.69
C VAL A 128 -6.62 6.51 -17.42
N GLY A 129 -7.95 6.68 -17.48
CA GLY A 129 -8.86 6.36 -16.38
C GLY A 129 -10.27 6.91 -16.60
N PRO A 130 -11.17 6.75 -15.61
CA PRO A 130 -10.93 6.03 -14.36
C PRO A 130 -10.81 4.51 -14.60
N LYS A 131 -10.02 3.83 -13.76
CA LYS A 131 -9.87 2.37 -13.71
C LYS A 131 -10.06 1.90 -12.28
N GLN A 132 -10.79 0.80 -12.12
CA GLN A 132 -10.87 0.10 -10.83
C GLN A 132 -9.62 -0.76 -10.65
N THR A 133 -8.94 -0.62 -9.51
CA THR A 133 -7.71 -1.32 -9.17
C THR A 133 -7.79 -1.87 -7.75
N ALA A 134 -6.85 -2.73 -7.36
CA ALA A 134 -6.78 -3.26 -6.00
C ALA A 134 -6.57 -2.16 -4.93
N LEU A 135 -5.99 -1.01 -5.30
CA LEU A 135 -5.78 0.13 -4.40
C LEU A 135 -6.96 1.11 -4.40
N GLY A 136 -8.01 0.85 -5.20
CA GLY A 136 -9.19 1.70 -5.39
C GLY A 136 -9.34 2.26 -6.82
N GLU A 137 -10.32 3.13 -7.02
CA GLU A 137 -10.53 3.83 -8.29
C GLU A 137 -9.37 4.80 -8.56
N GLY A 138 -8.77 4.74 -9.74
CA GLY A 138 -7.63 5.58 -10.07
C GLY A 138 -7.45 5.90 -11.53
N TYR A 139 -6.53 6.83 -11.78
CA TYR A 139 -6.03 7.22 -13.09
C TYR A 139 -4.55 6.93 -13.18
N PHE A 140 -4.15 6.36 -14.30
CA PHE A 140 -2.75 6.16 -14.63
C PHE A 140 -2.25 7.35 -15.44
N ILE A 141 -1.10 7.87 -15.06
CA ILE A 141 -0.45 9.02 -15.68
C ILE A 141 0.90 8.56 -16.18
N ASN A 142 1.13 8.69 -17.48
CA ASN A 142 2.40 8.42 -18.13
C ASN A 142 3.15 9.74 -18.35
N GLN A 143 4.43 9.74 -18.00
CA GLN A 143 5.35 10.83 -18.25
C GLN A 143 6.55 10.33 -19.04
N ARG A 144 7.00 11.15 -19.97
CA ARG A 144 8.33 11.05 -20.58
C ARG A 144 9.23 12.06 -19.90
N ILE A 145 10.36 11.60 -19.42
CA ILE A 145 11.43 12.44 -18.86
C ILE A 145 12.65 12.29 -19.75
N ALA A 146 13.28 13.39 -20.12
CA ALA A 146 14.52 13.39 -20.88
C ALA A 146 15.59 14.16 -20.12
N TRP A 147 16.80 13.61 -20.10
CA TRP A 147 17.97 14.26 -19.54
C TRP A 147 18.97 14.59 -20.63
N GLN A 148 19.54 15.79 -20.55
CA GLN A 148 20.49 16.28 -21.54
C GLN A 148 21.76 16.80 -20.88
N VAL A 149 22.87 16.74 -21.62
CA VAL A 149 24.10 17.47 -21.32
C VAL A 149 24.36 18.42 -22.49
N GLY A 150 24.19 19.73 -22.26
CA GLY A 150 24.05 20.68 -23.37
C GLY A 150 22.82 20.33 -24.21
N ASP A 151 23.03 20.09 -25.51
CA ASP A 151 21.98 19.72 -26.48
C ASP A 151 21.94 18.21 -26.78
N GLU A 152 22.73 17.39 -26.07
CA GLU A 152 22.78 15.93 -26.27
C GLU A 152 21.84 15.21 -25.30
N ASP A 153 20.89 14.43 -25.82
CA ASP A 153 20.09 13.49 -25.02
C ASP A 153 20.98 12.36 -24.50
N VAL A 154 21.12 12.27 -23.17
CA VAL A 154 21.98 11.28 -22.51
C VAL A 154 21.21 10.13 -21.90
N ALA A 155 19.94 10.36 -21.56
CA ALA A 155 19.03 9.35 -21.06
C ALA A 155 17.57 9.80 -21.18
N GLU A 156 16.67 8.83 -21.16
CA GLU A 156 15.23 9.07 -21.09
C GLU A 156 14.55 8.07 -20.15
N MET A 157 13.37 8.44 -19.66
CA MET A 157 12.55 7.59 -18.81
C MET A 157 11.08 7.68 -19.19
N MET A 158 10.47 6.52 -19.39
CA MET A 158 9.02 6.37 -19.37
C MET A 158 8.61 5.98 -17.97
N TRP A 159 7.91 6.90 -17.31
CA TRP A 159 7.49 6.74 -15.92
C TRP A 159 5.97 6.76 -15.83
N ARG A 160 5.42 5.78 -15.11
CA ARG A 160 3.97 5.67 -14.92
C ARG A 160 3.64 5.68 -13.44
N ILE A 161 2.83 6.64 -13.04
CA ILE A 161 2.22 6.68 -11.72
C ILE A 161 0.73 6.40 -11.81
N MET A 162 0.15 6.00 -10.68
CA MET A 162 -1.29 5.94 -10.48
C MET A 162 -1.67 6.91 -9.36
N LYS A 163 -2.59 7.84 -9.67
CA LYS A 163 -3.33 8.60 -8.66
C LYS A 163 -4.64 7.90 -8.39
N PHE A 164 -4.92 7.58 -7.14
CA PHE A 164 -6.07 6.75 -6.79
C PHE A 164 -6.77 7.27 -5.53
N ILE A 165 -8.05 6.97 -5.42
CA ILE A 165 -8.79 7.08 -4.17
C ILE A 165 -8.44 5.81 -3.38
N PRO A 166 -7.72 5.90 -2.25
CA PRO A 166 -7.37 4.71 -1.47
C PRO A 166 -8.62 3.89 -1.15
N ALA A 167 -8.55 2.58 -1.36
CA ALA A 167 -9.64 1.64 -1.06
C ALA A 167 -10.18 1.79 0.38
N ASP A 168 -9.36 2.30 1.30
CA ASP A 168 -9.71 2.55 2.70
C ASP A 168 -10.49 3.87 2.95
N ARG A 169 -10.93 4.58 1.91
CA ARG A 169 -11.89 5.70 2.05
C ARG A 169 -13.31 5.36 1.60
N GLN A 170 -13.54 4.16 1.08
CA GLN A 170 -14.88 3.64 0.80
C GLN A 170 -15.37 2.58 1.77
N SER A 171 -14.55 2.11 2.71
CA SER A 171 -15.07 2.01 4.07
C SER A 171 -14.99 3.41 4.67
N ALA A 172 -16.10 4.15 4.61
CA ALA A 172 -16.47 4.79 5.85
C ALA A 172 -16.48 3.61 6.83
N ALA A 173 -15.46 3.46 7.68
CA ALA A 173 -15.55 2.54 8.81
C ALA A 173 -16.95 2.77 9.34
N ALA A 174 -17.81 1.74 9.25
CA ALA A 174 -19.15 1.87 9.76
C ALA A 174 -18.95 2.45 11.17
N PRO A 175 -19.59 3.59 11.50
CA PRO A 175 -19.31 4.25 12.75
C PRO A 175 -19.37 3.19 13.84
N VAL A 176 -18.36 3.20 14.73
CA VAL A 176 -18.28 2.21 15.82
C VAL A 176 -19.69 2.07 16.40
N PRO A 177 -20.27 0.85 16.37
CA PRO A 177 -21.67 0.68 16.72
C PRO A 177 -21.97 1.32 18.08
N GLU A 178 -23.10 2.05 18.18
CA GLU A 178 -23.42 2.86 19.37
C GLU A 178 -23.50 2.05 20.67
N ASP A 179 -23.71 0.73 20.57
CA ASP A 179 -23.73 -0.20 21.68
C ASP A 179 -22.34 -0.60 22.21
N LEU A 180 -21.27 -0.18 21.54
CA LEU A 180 -19.87 -0.46 21.86
C LEU A 180 -19.11 0.80 22.27
N ASP A 181 -18.29 0.69 23.31
CA ASP A 181 -17.35 1.75 23.74
C ASP A 181 -15.91 1.22 23.60
N PRO A 182 -15.18 1.64 22.55
CA PRO A 182 -13.87 1.08 22.21
C PRO A 182 -12.83 1.30 23.29
N ASP A 183 -12.95 2.38 24.07
CA ASP A 183 -11.99 2.73 25.11
C ASP A 183 -12.12 1.84 26.35
N LYS A 184 -13.27 1.18 26.50
CA LYS A 184 -13.56 0.26 27.61
C LYS A 184 -13.52 -1.21 27.20
N MET A 185 -13.47 -1.51 25.90
CA MET A 185 -13.40 -2.88 25.42
C MET A 185 -12.03 -3.50 25.68
N MET A 186 -12.03 -4.78 26.06
CA MET A 186 -10.80 -5.56 26.09
C MET A 186 -10.34 -5.84 24.66
N ARG A 187 -9.16 -5.36 24.31
CA ARG A 187 -8.53 -5.64 23.01
C ARG A 187 -8.11 -7.11 22.94
N PRO A 188 -8.23 -7.75 21.77
CA PRO A 188 -7.72 -9.10 21.60
C PRO A 188 -6.22 -9.16 21.89
N ALA A 189 -5.82 -10.16 22.68
CA ALA A 189 -4.41 -10.46 22.85
C ALA A 189 -3.93 -11.21 21.61
N TRP A 190 -2.95 -10.66 20.91
CA TRP A 190 -2.25 -11.35 19.84
C TRP A 190 -0.94 -11.93 20.36
N SER A 191 -0.50 -12.99 19.70
CA SER A 191 0.81 -13.62 19.87
C SER A 191 1.40 -13.84 18.49
N ARG A 192 2.70 -14.15 18.41
CA ARG A 192 3.32 -14.52 17.13
C ARG A 192 2.55 -15.65 16.42
N ASP A 193 2.09 -16.66 17.17
CA ASP A 193 1.41 -17.82 16.59
C ASP A 193 -0.03 -17.52 16.13
N THR A 194 -0.57 -16.34 16.48
CA THR A 194 -1.89 -15.86 16.04
C THR A 194 -1.80 -14.60 15.18
N GLN A 195 -0.59 -14.11 14.91
CA GLN A 195 -0.38 -12.85 14.19
C GLN A 195 -0.98 -12.91 12.78
N PHE A 196 -0.77 -14.01 12.04
CA PHE A 196 -1.34 -14.19 10.71
C PHE A 196 -2.88 -14.02 10.68
N PHE A 197 -3.56 -14.46 11.74
CA PHE A 197 -5.00 -14.36 11.90
C PHE A 197 -5.42 -12.91 12.16
N TRP A 198 -4.76 -12.23 13.11
CA TRP A 198 -5.08 -10.84 13.45
C TRP A 198 -4.74 -9.86 12.33
N ASP A 199 -3.64 -10.10 11.59
CA ASP A 199 -3.31 -9.36 10.37
C ASP A 199 -4.39 -9.58 9.29
N GLY A 200 -4.97 -10.78 9.23
CA GLY A 200 -6.13 -11.07 8.38
C GLY A 200 -7.35 -10.27 8.80
N VAL A 201 -7.71 -10.30 10.08
CA VAL A 201 -8.85 -9.55 10.62
C VAL A 201 -8.70 -8.05 10.35
N ALA A 202 -7.50 -7.48 10.51
CA ALA A 202 -7.21 -6.09 10.17
C ALA A 202 -7.34 -5.79 8.67
N ALA A 203 -7.08 -6.78 7.81
CA ALA A 203 -7.29 -6.70 6.36
C ALA A 203 -8.71 -7.11 5.92
N HIS A 204 -9.64 -7.30 6.86
CA HIS A 204 -11.01 -7.77 6.63
C HIS A 204 -11.07 -9.15 5.94
N GLU A 205 -10.16 -10.03 6.33
CA GLU A 205 -10.05 -11.43 5.88
C GLU A 205 -10.12 -12.39 7.08
N LEU A 206 -10.91 -13.46 6.98
CA LEU A 206 -10.83 -14.57 7.95
C LEU A 206 -9.82 -15.60 7.48
N ARG A 207 -8.63 -15.61 8.09
CA ARG A 207 -7.56 -16.57 7.76
C ARG A 207 -7.62 -17.80 8.65
N ILE A 208 -7.63 -19.00 8.06
CA ILE A 208 -7.68 -20.28 8.79
C ILE A 208 -6.34 -20.99 8.61
N GLN A 209 -5.73 -21.43 9.71
CA GLN A 209 -4.46 -22.16 9.66
C GLN A 209 -4.59 -23.43 8.83
N ARG A 210 -3.67 -23.63 7.88
CA ARG A 210 -3.54 -24.86 7.10
C ARG A 210 -2.33 -25.66 7.57
N ARG A 211 -2.54 -26.94 7.85
CA ARG A 211 -1.47 -27.88 8.22
C ARG A 211 -0.81 -28.49 6.97
N PRO A 212 0.40 -29.06 7.10
CA PRO A 212 1.08 -29.71 5.97
C PRO A 212 0.30 -30.85 5.32
N ASP A 213 -0.62 -31.49 6.04
CA ASP A 213 -1.51 -32.54 5.52
C ASP A 213 -2.74 -31.98 4.78
N GLY A 214 -2.84 -30.65 4.65
CA GLY A 214 -3.96 -29.94 4.03
C GLY A 214 -5.15 -29.70 4.96
N SER A 215 -5.14 -30.22 6.20
CA SER A 215 -6.22 -30.00 7.15
C SER A 215 -6.27 -28.56 7.64
N LEU A 216 -7.48 -28.06 7.88
CA LEU A 216 -7.73 -26.71 8.39
C LEU A 216 -7.98 -26.75 9.89
N VAL A 217 -7.43 -25.80 10.63
CA VAL A 217 -7.48 -25.78 12.10
C VAL A 217 -7.83 -24.41 12.63
N HIS A 218 -8.83 -24.37 13.50
CA HIS A 218 -9.16 -23.23 14.34
C HIS A 218 -9.66 -23.73 15.71
N PRO A 219 -9.25 -23.11 16.85
CA PRO A 219 -8.28 -22.01 16.98
C PRO A 219 -6.87 -22.38 16.47
N PRO A 220 -6.04 -21.40 16.08
CA PRO A 220 -4.68 -21.68 15.63
C PRO A 220 -3.88 -22.43 16.70
N VAL A 221 -3.15 -23.46 16.27
CA VAL A 221 -2.30 -24.25 17.15
C VAL A 221 -0.83 -23.87 16.89
N PRO A 222 -0.05 -23.55 17.93
CA PRO A 222 1.38 -23.27 17.79
C PRO A 222 2.12 -24.46 17.18
N ALA A 223 2.90 -24.21 16.12
CA ALA A 223 3.81 -25.20 15.54
C ALA A 223 5.12 -25.22 16.34
N VAL A 224 5.09 -25.78 17.56
CA VAL A 224 6.24 -25.75 18.51
C VAL A 224 7.50 -26.44 18.01
N TRP A 225 7.39 -27.26 16.95
CA TRP A 225 8.49 -28.02 16.33
C TRP A 225 9.03 -27.38 15.04
N ALA A 226 8.40 -26.33 14.51
CA ALA A 226 8.87 -25.61 13.31
C ALA A 226 9.87 -24.51 13.68
N ASP A 227 10.63 -24.03 12.69
CA ASP A 227 11.47 -22.85 12.89
C ASP A 227 10.58 -21.64 13.24
N LYS A 228 11.00 -20.86 14.23
CA LYS A 228 10.28 -19.68 14.70
C LYS A 228 10.15 -18.58 13.64
N SER A 229 10.99 -18.62 12.60
CA SER A 229 11.02 -17.68 11.48
C SER A 229 10.13 -18.11 10.30
N GLU A 230 9.63 -19.35 10.30
CA GLU A 230 8.79 -19.85 9.22
C GLU A 230 7.36 -19.28 9.37
N PRO A 231 6.78 -18.69 8.30
CA PRO A 231 5.43 -18.17 8.36
C PRO A 231 4.41 -19.30 8.49
N ILE A 232 3.32 -19.05 9.23
CA ILE A 232 2.20 -20.01 9.33
C ILE A 232 1.43 -19.99 8.02
N ASP A 233 1.27 -21.17 7.41
CA ASP A 233 0.44 -21.34 6.21
C ASP A 233 -1.06 -21.25 6.55
N TYR A 234 -1.84 -20.64 5.66
CA TYR A 234 -3.27 -20.40 5.87
C TYR A 234 -4.06 -20.37 4.57
N VAL A 235 -5.38 -20.48 4.70
CA VAL A 235 -6.36 -20.18 3.64
C VAL A 235 -7.21 -18.99 4.07
N VAL A 236 -7.66 -18.18 3.10
CA VAL A 236 -8.66 -17.14 3.36
C VAL A 236 -10.04 -17.78 3.18
N ALA A 237 -10.84 -17.74 4.24
CA ALA A 237 -12.19 -18.28 4.25
C ALA A 237 -13.14 -17.40 3.42
N ALA A 238 -14.19 -18.00 2.87
CA ALA A 238 -15.29 -17.29 2.24
C ALA A 238 -16.02 -16.37 3.24
N GLY A 239 -15.91 -16.67 4.53
CA GLY A 239 -16.52 -15.90 5.62
C GLY A 239 -17.99 -16.22 5.84
N THR A 240 -18.54 -17.22 5.17
CA THR A 240 -19.93 -17.70 5.30
C THR A 240 -20.01 -18.97 6.14
N GLY A 241 -21.14 -19.16 6.82
CA GLY A 241 -21.38 -20.34 7.62
C GLY A 241 -22.75 -20.35 8.27
N THR A 242 -22.94 -21.23 9.25
CA THR A 242 -24.20 -21.35 10.00
C THR A 242 -23.98 -21.35 11.50
N VAL A 243 -24.94 -20.82 12.25
CA VAL A 243 -24.92 -20.86 13.72
C VAL A 243 -24.97 -22.31 14.20
N PHE A 244 -23.84 -22.83 14.71
CA PHE A 244 -23.76 -24.17 15.28
C PHE A 244 -24.31 -24.22 16.71
N SER A 245 -24.00 -23.19 17.51
CA SER A 245 -24.52 -22.99 18.86
C SER A 245 -24.41 -21.51 19.24
N TYR A 246 -25.17 -21.05 20.23
CA TYR A 246 -25.07 -19.67 20.72
C TYR A 246 -25.47 -19.54 22.18
N VAL A 247 -25.03 -18.44 22.81
CA VAL A 247 -25.47 -17.99 24.13
C VAL A 247 -25.92 -16.55 24.06
N VAL A 248 -26.92 -16.18 24.86
CA VAL A 248 -27.34 -14.80 25.05
C VAL A 248 -26.81 -14.32 26.40
N HIS A 249 -25.89 -13.36 26.38
CA HIS A 249 -25.28 -12.84 27.59
C HIS A 249 -26.16 -11.73 28.17
N HIS A 250 -26.83 -12.02 29.29
CA HIS A 250 -27.71 -11.06 29.97
C HIS A 250 -27.01 -10.33 31.13
N ALA A 251 -26.09 -10.97 31.85
CA ALA A 251 -25.41 -10.42 33.02
C ALA A 251 -24.17 -11.28 33.39
N PRO A 252 -23.15 -10.71 34.08
CA PRO A 252 -23.00 -9.32 34.49
C PRO A 252 -22.63 -8.38 33.33
N LYS A 253 -22.67 -7.07 33.58
CA LYS A 253 -22.28 -6.07 32.58
C LYS A 253 -20.82 -6.26 32.17
N VAL A 254 -20.60 -6.36 30.87
CA VAL A 254 -19.25 -6.43 30.26
C VAL A 254 -18.81 -4.99 29.93
N PRO A 255 -17.59 -4.57 30.30
CA PRO A 255 -17.08 -3.26 29.94
C PRO A 255 -17.15 -3.00 28.44
N GLY A 256 -17.63 -1.81 28.08
CA GLY A 256 -17.73 -1.36 26.70
C GLY A 256 -18.76 -2.07 25.83
N ARG A 257 -19.72 -2.81 26.42
CA ARG A 257 -20.84 -3.42 25.69
C ARG A 257 -22.20 -3.14 26.34
N SER A 258 -23.22 -2.98 25.50
CA SER A 258 -24.62 -2.99 25.92
C SER A 258 -25.15 -4.42 26.04
N LEU A 259 -26.08 -4.64 26.97
CA LEU A 259 -26.69 -5.96 27.23
C LEU A 259 -28.16 -5.95 26.78
N PRO A 260 -28.72 -7.12 26.37
CA PRO A 260 -28.03 -8.38 26.10
C PRO A 260 -27.36 -8.40 24.73
N PHE A 261 -26.37 -9.28 24.53
CA PHE A 261 -25.76 -9.55 23.22
C PHE A 261 -25.58 -11.05 23.00
N VAL A 262 -25.46 -11.47 21.73
CA VAL A 262 -25.37 -12.88 21.33
C VAL A 262 -23.92 -13.24 21.03
N ILE A 263 -23.43 -14.31 21.63
CA ILE A 263 -22.16 -14.94 21.23
C ILE A 263 -22.50 -16.23 20.52
N ALA A 264 -22.12 -16.32 19.24
CA ALA A 264 -22.35 -17.48 18.39
C ALA A 264 -21.05 -18.25 18.15
N LEU A 265 -21.16 -19.56 18.20
CA LEU A 265 -20.21 -20.49 17.62
C LEU A 265 -20.73 -20.84 16.22
N VAL A 266 -20.03 -20.39 15.19
CA VAL A 266 -20.39 -20.56 13.78
C VAL A 266 -19.58 -21.70 13.20
N GLU A 267 -20.22 -22.63 12.51
CA GLU A 267 -19.57 -23.61 11.65
C GLU A 267 -19.44 -22.99 10.25
N LEU A 268 -18.21 -22.72 9.84
CA LEU A 268 -17.90 -22.16 8.53
C LEU A 268 -18.03 -23.21 7.44
N ASP A 269 -18.21 -22.76 6.20
CA ASP A 269 -18.29 -23.64 5.03
C ASP A 269 -17.01 -24.47 4.82
N GLU A 270 -15.86 -23.97 5.31
CA GLU A 270 -14.59 -24.70 5.34
C GLU A 270 -14.54 -25.82 6.41
N GLY A 271 -15.56 -25.94 7.27
CA GLY A 271 -15.71 -27.01 8.25
C GLY A 271 -15.08 -26.76 9.62
N VAL A 272 -14.38 -25.64 9.80
CA VAL A 272 -13.91 -25.20 11.14
C VAL A 272 -15.00 -24.43 11.88
N ARG A 273 -14.89 -24.34 13.21
CA ARG A 273 -15.81 -23.55 14.03
C ARG A 273 -15.12 -22.33 14.61
N MET A 274 -15.78 -21.18 14.55
CA MET A 274 -15.27 -19.91 15.05
C MET A 274 -16.27 -19.23 15.97
N LEU A 275 -15.76 -18.67 17.07
CA LEU A 275 -16.57 -17.99 18.07
C LEU A 275 -16.52 -16.48 17.84
N GLY A 276 -17.68 -15.84 17.75
CA GLY A 276 -17.77 -14.39 17.59
C GLY A 276 -19.11 -13.85 18.05
N GLU A 277 -19.23 -12.53 18.12
CA GLU A 277 -20.50 -11.88 18.45
C GLU A 277 -21.42 -11.89 17.23
N LEU A 278 -22.67 -12.34 17.38
CA LEU A 278 -23.69 -12.21 16.33
C LEU A 278 -24.45 -10.90 16.53
N ARG A 279 -24.27 -9.97 15.60
CA ARG A 279 -24.72 -8.59 15.69
C ARG A 279 -25.92 -8.32 14.77
N GLY A 280 -26.67 -7.26 15.10
CA GLY A 280 -27.80 -6.81 14.28
C GLY A 280 -29.02 -7.74 14.29
N VAL A 281 -29.09 -8.70 15.23
CA VAL A 281 -30.19 -9.67 15.34
C VAL A 281 -30.78 -9.60 16.76
N ASP A 282 -32.11 -9.61 16.85
CA ASP A 282 -32.81 -9.80 18.13
C ASP A 282 -32.40 -11.17 18.72
N PRO A 283 -31.87 -11.23 19.97
CA PRO A 283 -31.51 -12.49 20.60
C PRO A 283 -32.61 -13.57 20.58
N ALA A 284 -33.88 -13.18 20.61
CA ALA A 284 -35.01 -14.10 20.54
C ALA A 284 -35.24 -14.71 19.14
N ALA A 285 -34.67 -14.10 18.10
CA ALA A 285 -34.78 -14.55 16.71
C ALA A 285 -33.65 -15.48 16.27
N VAL A 286 -32.59 -15.65 17.09
CA VAL A 286 -31.46 -16.51 16.76
C VAL A 286 -31.87 -17.98 16.79
N GLN A 287 -31.44 -18.74 15.78
CA GLN A 287 -31.74 -20.16 15.64
C GLN A 287 -30.49 -20.93 15.22
N ILE A 288 -30.38 -22.18 15.67
CA ILE A 288 -29.35 -23.11 15.17
C ILE A 288 -29.57 -23.34 13.67
N GLY A 289 -28.49 -23.30 12.90
CA GLY A 289 -28.53 -23.38 11.44
C GLY A 289 -28.80 -22.04 10.74
N MET A 290 -28.99 -20.94 11.47
CA MET A 290 -29.14 -19.61 10.85
C MET A 290 -27.92 -19.29 9.99
N PRO A 291 -28.09 -18.92 8.70
CA PRO A 291 -26.98 -18.54 7.85
C PRO A 291 -26.43 -17.19 8.29
N VAL A 292 -25.12 -17.10 8.36
CA VAL A 292 -24.39 -15.93 8.83
C VAL A 292 -23.16 -15.71 7.96
N ARG A 293 -22.68 -14.47 7.96
CA ARG A 293 -21.41 -14.11 7.36
C ARG A 293 -20.56 -13.26 8.29
N ALA A 294 -19.26 -13.27 8.06
CA ALA A 294 -18.30 -12.46 8.78
C ALA A 294 -18.52 -10.97 8.46
N THR A 295 -18.36 -10.14 9.48
CA THR A 295 -18.33 -8.68 9.37
C THR A 295 -17.18 -8.16 10.25
N TYR A 296 -16.73 -6.94 9.98
CA TYR A 296 -15.54 -6.37 10.62
C TYR A 296 -15.87 -5.02 11.25
N LEU A 297 -15.42 -4.84 12.48
CA LEU A 297 -15.60 -3.64 13.28
C LEU A 297 -14.24 -2.95 13.41
N ASP A 298 -14.08 -1.83 12.73
CA ASP A 298 -12.87 -1.01 12.80
C ASP A 298 -13.00 0.03 13.91
N PHE A 299 -12.09 -0.04 14.87
CA PHE A 299 -12.01 0.91 15.97
C PHE A 299 -10.86 1.87 15.71
N PRO A 300 -11.12 3.19 15.65
CA PRO A 300 -10.08 4.18 15.40
C PRO A 300 -9.09 4.25 16.57
N ALA A 301 -7.91 4.83 16.30
CA ALA A 301 -6.95 5.13 17.36
C ALA A 301 -7.56 6.15 18.34
N SER A 302 -7.28 5.96 19.63
CA SER A 302 -7.69 6.86 20.70
C SER A 302 -6.56 7.02 21.72
N ASP A 303 -6.79 7.84 22.74
CA ASP A 303 -5.81 8.07 23.82
C ASP A 303 -5.45 6.78 24.59
N VAL A 304 -6.29 5.74 24.51
CA VAL A 304 -6.04 4.45 25.19
C VAL A 304 -5.33 3.42 24.30
N GLY A 305 -4.99 3.77 23.04
CA GLY A 305 -4.10 2.97 22.21
C GLY A 305 -4.40 3.02 20.70
N PRO A 306 -3.63 2.29 19.87
CA PRO A 306 -3.74 2.33 18.41
C PRO A 306 -5.09 1.81 17.90
N ALA A 307 -5.38 2.13 16.64
CA ALA A 307 -6.50 1.55 15.90
C ALA A 307 -6.40 0.02 15.85
N TRP A 308 -7.54 -0.66 15.80
CA TRP A 308 -7.62 -2.11 15.78
C TRP A 308 -8.96 -2.57 15.19
N THR A 309 -9.00 -3.81 14.72
CA THR A 309 -10.19 -4.39 14.10
C THR A 309 -10.62 -5.65 14.86
N LEU A 310 -11.93 -5.86 14.95
CA LEU A 310 -12.53 -7.09 15.50
C LEU A 310 -13.48 -7.67 14.46
N TYR A 311 -13.47 -8.99 14.28
CA TYR A 311 -14.50 -9.64 13.49
C TYR A 311 -15.74 -9.96 14.34
N ALA A 312 -16.89 -9.99 13.70
CA ALA A 312 -18.17 -10.40 14.25
C ALA A 312 -18.94 -11.19 13.18
N TRP A 313 -20.14 -11.65 13.53
CA TRP A 313 -21.08 -12.29 12.62
C TRP A 313 -22.29 -11.38 12.41
N GLU A 314 -22.84 -11.40 11.22
CA GLU A 314 -24.16 -10.86 10.91
C GLU A 314 -25.00 -11.90 10.18
N LYS A 315 -26.32 -11.77 10.25
CA LYS A 315 -27.22 -12.65 9.51
C LYS A 315 -26.97 -12.49 8.00
N ASP A 316 -26.77 -13.59 7.31
CA ASP A 316 -26.65 -13.59 5.85
C ASP A 316 -28.06 -13.47 5.23
N ALA A 317 -28.19 -12.57 4.26
CA ALA A 317 -29.48 -12.06 3.77
C ALA A 317 -30.17 -13.01 2.79
#